data_AF-A0A8C9LGF9-F1
#
_entry.id   AF-A0A8C9LGF9-F1
#
_cell.length_a   1.000
_cell.length_b   1.000
_cell.length_c   1.000
_cell.angle_alpha   90.00
_cell.angle_beta   90.00
_cell.angle_gamma   90.00
#
_symmetry.space_group_name_H-M   'P 1'
#
loop_
_entity.id
_entity.type
_entity.pdbx_description
1 polymer ?
#
loop_
_entity_poly.entity_id
_entity_poly.type
_entity_poly.pdbx_seq_one_letter_code
_entity_poly.pdbx_strand_id
1 'polypeptide(L)'
;MVLMVKANITERNRCHIYSVIMVILTLMPSHLAFHLTILWLDITCKLDRLFNTQTVVEDIPYEVRRAQEINHIFGPKGSDDAYDLIFDLHNTTANMGGTLILENSRDDFTIQMCHYIKNALAPEPVPVLLIEHPNLKYATTRSVAKHPVGVEVGPQPQGVVRADILDKMRTIVKHGLDFVHLFNEGKEFPPCTIEVYKIMEKVDYPRNKNDEVIAIIHPNLQDQDWQPVNNGDPLFLTLDGEVIAHQGDCTVYPTFINEAAYYEKKQAFVNTVKMELTAEHIRSSVVDHNTS
;
A
#
# COMPACT_ATOMS: atom_id res chain seq x y z
N MET A 1 -0.43 5.97 9.43
CA MET A 1 -1.00 5.34 10.64
C MET A 1 -0.93 3.84 10.40
N VAL A 2 -0.48 2.99 11.31
CA VAL A 2 -0.37 1.54 11.03
C VAL A 2 -1.33 0.77 11.92
N LEU A 3 -2.11 -0.14 11.34
CA LEU A 3 -2.94 -1.08 12.07
C LEU A 3 -2.39 -2.49 11.88
N MET A 4 -2.08 -3.17 12.96
CA MET A 4 -1.43 -4.48 12.89
C MET A 4 -2.33 -5.54 13.51
N VAL A 5 -2.38 -6.71 12.87
CA VAL A 5 -3.23 -7.83 13.27
C VAL A 5 -2.36 -9.05 13.46
N LYS A 6 -2.19 -9.51 14.70
CA LYS A 6 -1.67 -10.86 14.92
C LYS A 6 -2.84 -11.82 14.81
N ALA A 7 -2.89 -12.59 13.74
CA ALA A 7 -3.83 -13.67 13.55
C ALA A 7 -3.00 -14.91 13.29
N ASN A 8 -2.83 -15.80 14.29
CA ASN A 8 -2.04 -17.03 14.12
C ASN A 8 -2.63 -17.84 12.94
N ILE A 9 -2.03 -17.72 11.75
CA ILE A 9 -2.49 -18.44 10.56
C ILE A 9 -1.99 -19.89 10.58
N THR A 10 -0.97 -20.23 11.38
CA THR A 10 -0.53 -21.64 11.52
C THR A 10 0.29 -21.92 12.80
N GLU A 11 -0.05 -23.05 13.44
CA GLU A 11 0.67 -23.90 14.43
C GLU A 11 0.61 -23.67 15.97
N ARG A 12 -0.20 -24.57 16.59
CA ARG A 12 0.04 -25.53 17.69
C ARG A 12 0.82 -25.17 18.97
N ASN A 13 0.17 -25.59 20.07
CA ASN A 13 0.72 -25.97 21.37
C ASN A 13 1.15 -24.84 22.31
N ARG A 14 0.16 -24.14 22.87
CA ARG A 14 -0.04 -24.00 24.33
C ARG A 14 -1.43 -23.42 24.57
N CYS A 15 -2.17 -24.03 25.50
CA CYS A 15 -3.45 -23.53 25.98
C CYS A 15 -3.32 -22.05 26.36
N HIS A 16 -3.89 -21.11 25.59
CA HIS A 16 -4.42 -19.81 26.03
C HIS A 16 -5.25 -19.19 24.89
N ILE A 17 -6.54 -18.97 25.18
CA ILE A 17 -7.51 -18.02 24.59
C ILE A 17 -7.10 -17.41 23.23
N TYR A 18 -7.81 -17.83 22.18
CA TYR A 18 -7.80 -17.23 20.84
C TYR A 18 -7.99 -15.72 20.94
N SER A 19 -6.98 -14.97 20.55
CA SER A 19 -7.01 -13.51 20.55
C SER A 19 -6.54 -13.04 19.19
N VAL A 20 -7.45 -12.47 18.39
CA VAL A 20 -7.05 -11.43 17.44
C VAL A 20 -6.54 -10.30 18.33
N ILE A 21 -5.23 -10.27 18.57
CA ILE A 21 -4.64 -9.12 19.24
C ILE A 21 -4.59 -8.04 18.17
N MET A 22 -5.70 -7.30 18.06
CA MET A 22 -5.73 -6.02 17.37
C MET A 22 -4.89 -5.07 18.21
N VAL A 23 -3.57 -5.07 17.96
CA VAL A 23 -2.73 -4.02 18.48
C VAL A 23 -2.94 -2.84 17.54
N ILE A 24 -3.91 -1.99 17.86
CA ILE A 24 -3.89 -0.60 17.40
C ILE A 24 -2.73 0.07 18.16
N LEU A 25 -1.50 -0.24 17.76
CA LEU A 25 -0.41 0.67 18.03
C LEU A 25 -0.64 1.79 17.03
N THR A 26 -1.28 2.88 17.49
CA THR A 26 -0.99 4.19 16.93
C THR A 26 0.49 4.41 17.19
N LEU A 27 1.35 3.79 16.37
CA LEU A 27 2.70 4.26 16.15
C LEU A 27 2.47 5.58 15.46
N MET A 28 2.23 6.61 16.27
CA MET A 28 2.47 7.95 15.82
C MET A 28 3.93 7.92 15.36
N PRO A 29 4.18 8.16 14.06
CA PRO A 29 5.47 8.68 13.62
C PRO A 29 5.93 9.65 14.69
N SER A 30 7.06 9.35 15.35
CA SER A 30 7.73 10.11 16.40
C SER A 30 7.03 11.37 16.96
N HIS A 31 7.14 11.62 18.27
CA HIS A 31 6.82 12.95 18.82
C HIS A 31 7.53 14.12 18.06
N LEU A 32 8.59 13.84 17.28
CA LEU A 32 9.22 14.75 16.32
C LEU A 32 8.44 14.93 14.99
N ALA A 33 7.90 13.87 14.39
CA ALA A 33 7.14 13.94 13.13
C ALA A 33 5.72 14.50 13.33
N PHE A 34 5.20 14.49 14.54
CA PHE A 34 4.00 15.28 14.88
C PHE A 34 4.27 16.80 14.79
N HIS A 35 5.54 17.23 14.80
CA HIS A 35 5.96 18.62 14.51
C HIS A 35 6.36 18.85 13.05
N LEU A 36 6.56 17.80 12.24
CA LEU A 36 7.01 17.87 10.85
C LEU A 36 6.31 16.77 10.03
N THR A 37 5.18 17.14 9.43
CA THR A 37 4.41 16.33 8.49
C THR A 37 5.20 16.07 7.20
N ILE A 38 6.17 15.14 7.18
CA ILE A 38 6.97 14.84 5.97
C ILE A 38 7.29 13.33 5.83
N LEU A 39 6.93 12.82 4.64
CA LEU A 39 7.42 11.65 3.88
C LEU A 39 7.89 10.37 4.61
N TRP A 40 7.07 9.33 4.48
CA TRP A 40 7.38 7.97 4.94
C TRP A 40 8.01 7.05 3.88
N LEU A 41 8.19 7.50 2.63
CA LEU A 41 8.62 6.60 1.53
C LEU A 41 10.14 6.53 1.25
N ASP A 42 10.97 7.49 1.67
CA ASP A 42 12.38 7.51 1.21
C ASP A 42 13.38 6.73 2.06
N ILE A 43 13.01 6.38 3.29
CA ILE A 43 13.99 5.78 4.19
C ILE A 43 14.06 4.27 3.98
N THR A 44 13.03 3.70 3.35
CA THR A 44 13.00 2.28 3.12
C THR A 44 13.99 1.79 2.04
N CYS A 45 14.30 2.58 1.02
CA CYS A 45 15.34 2.25 0.04
C CYS A 45 16.76 2.17 0.63
N LYS A 46 17.01 2.80 1.81
CA LYS A 46 18.28 2.66 2.54
C LYS A 46 18.34 1.42 3.44
N LEU A 47 17.22 0.72 3.66
CA LEU A 47 17.12 -0.38 4.62
C LEU A 47 17.92 -1.64 4.22
N ASP A 48 17.91 -2.03 2.94
CA ASP A 48 18.61 -3.27 2.52
C ASP A 48 20.13 -3.18 2.61
N ARG A 49 20.71 -1.97 2.62
CA ARG A 49 22.16 -1.80 2.85
C ARG A 49 22.58 -1.97 4.30
N LEU A 50 21.65 -1.95 5.25
CA LEU A 50 21.97 -1.94 6.69
C LEU A 50 21.50 -3.19 7.43
N PHE A 51 20.72 -4.07 6.80
CA PHE A 51 20.37 -5.37 7.39
C PHE A 51 21.53 -6.38 7.38
N ASN A 52 22.64 -6.10 6.70
CA ASN A 52 23.68 -7.10 6.43
C ASN A 52 25.06 -6.82 7.06
N THR A 53 25.20 -5.85 7.97
CA THR A 53 26.52 -5.54 8.58
C THR A 53 26.41 -5.22 10.07
N GLN A 54 27.10 -6.02 10.89
CA GLN A 54 27.37 -5.79 12.31
C GLN A 54 28.35 -4.62 12.51
N THR A 55 27.95 -3.41 12.12
CA THR A 55 28.70 -2.20 12.44
C THR A 55 27.81 -1.28 13.24
N VAL A 56 28.09 -1.18 14.53
CA VAL A 56 27.55 -0.14 15.41
C VAL A 56 28.13 1.18 14.90
N VAL A 57 27.30 1.93 14.17
CA VAL A 57 27.64 3.29 13.72
C VAL A 57 26.79 4.23 14.56
N GLU A 58 27.42 5.10 15.34
CA GLU A 58 26.78 6.08 16.23
C GLU A 58 25.91 7.14 15.50
N ASP A 59 25.75 7.04 14.18
CA ASP A 59 25.07 8.01 13.32
C ASP A 59 24.01 7.37 12.39
N ILE A 60 23.35 6.30 12.85
CA ILE A 60 22.24 5.68 12.11
C ILE A 60 21.00 6.60 12.12
N PRO A 61 20.39 6.89 10.94
CA PRO A 61 19.18 7.72 10.85
C PRO A 61 18.09 7.21 11.79
N TYR A 62 17.29 8.14 12.33
CA TYR A 62 16.21 7.81 13.27
C TYR A 62 15.30 6.70 12.75
N GLU A 63 14.93 6.76 11.47
CA GLU A 63 14.00 5.83 10.86
C GLU A 63 14.64 4.49 10.54
N VAL A 64 15.97 4.41 10.41
CA VAL A 64 16.69 3.12 10.36
C VAL A 64 16.59 2.42 11.71
N ARG A 65 16.84 3.14 12.82
CA ARG A 65 16.63 2.60 14.17
C ARG A 65 15.19 2.15 14.36
N ARG A 66 14.25 2.99 13.93
CA ARG A 66 12.83 2.67 14.07
C ARG A 66 12.42 1.45 13.24
N ALA A 67 12.97 1.28 12.05
CA ALA A 67 12.73 0.09 11.23
C ALA A 67 13.32 -1.17 11.88
N GLN A 68 14.49 -1.09 12.52
CA GLN A 68 15.05 -2.20 13.30
C GLN A 68 14.15 -2.57 14.48
N GLU A 69 13.61 -1.58 15.21
CA GLU A 69 12.64 -1.81 16.29
C GLU A 69 11.35 -2.45 15.77
N ILE A 70 10.80 -1.96 14.66
CA ILE A 70 9.61 -2.53 14.01
C ILE A 70 9.87 -3.98 13.60
N ASN A 71 11.00 -4.26 12.97
CA ASN A 71 11.37 -5.61 12.57
C ASN A 71 11.58 -6.54 13.78
N HIS A 72 12.07 -6.01 14.90
CA HIS A 72 12.23 -6.76 16.14
C HIS A 72 10.87 -7.07 16.81
N ILE A 73 9.93 -6.12 16.80
CA ILE A 73 8.62 -6.26 17.46
C ILE A 73 7.64 -7.09 16.60
N PHE A 74 7.64 -6.88 15.29
CA PHE A 74 6.63 -7.42 14.37
C PHE A 74 7.18 -8.45 13.37
N GLY A 75 8.50 -8.56 13.25
CA GLY A 75 9.16 -9.58 12.46
C GLY A 75 9.72 -10.69 13.34
N PRO A 76 10.94 -11.19 13.08
CA PRO A 76 11.84 -10.78 12.00
C PRO A 76 11.26 -11.01 10.59
N LYS A 77 11.44 -10.06 9.68
CA LYS A 77 11.00 -10.17 8.29
C LYS A 77 11.49 -11.47 7.65
N GLY A 78 10.56 -12.23 7.05
CA GLY A 78 10.84 -13.50 6.39
C GLY A 78 11.02 -14.70 7.32
N SER A 79 10.83 -14.54 8.64
CA SER A 79 10.79 -15.66 9.58
C SER A 79 9.35 -16.14 9.84
N ASP A 80 9.24 -17.36 10.38
CA ASP A 80 7.95 -17.92 10.81
C ASP A 80 7.34 -17.15 12.00
N ASP A 81 8.17 -16.46 12.79
CA ASP A 81 7.76 -15.64 13.94
C ASP A 81 7.18 -14.27 13.54
N ALA A 82 7.35 -13.86 12.28
CA ALA A 82 6.80 -12.63 11.76
C ALA A 82 5.28 -12.58 11.92
N TYR A 83 4.74 -11.37 12.14
CA TYR A 83 3.31 -11.16 12.17
C TYR A 83 2.67 -11.59 10.85
N ASP A 84 1.49 -12.19 10.95
CA ASP A 84 0.82 -12.74 9.80
C ASP A 84 0.30 -11.65 8.87
N LEU A 85 -0.31 -10.58 9.42
CA LEU A 85 -0.92 -9.50 8.63
C LEU A 85 -0.60 -8.12 9.20
N ILE A 86 -0.22 -7.18 8.32
CA ILE A 86 -0.10 -5.76 8.64
C ILE A 86 -0.93 -4.94 7.64
N PHE A 87 -1.83 -4.10 8.17
CA PHE A 87 -2.46 -3.00 7.43
C PHE A 87 -1.67 -1.71 7.65
N ASP A 88 -1.03 -1.23 6.61
CA ASP A 88 -0.27 0.02 6.65
C ASP A 88 -1.07 1.13 5.98
N LEU A 89 -1.50 2.11 6.77
CA LEU A 89 -2.50 3.10 6.37
C LEU A 89 -1.82 4.42 5.97
N HIS A 90 -2.07 4.81 4.73
CA HIS A 90 -1.53 5.99 4.07
C HIS A 90 -2.64 6.94 3.63
N ASN A 91 -2.25 8.18 3.43
CA ASN A 91 -3.07 9.17 2.77
C ASN A 91 -2.27 9.77 1.61
N THR A 92 -2.97 10.13 0.55
CA THR A 92 -2.43 10.76 -0.64
C THR A 92 -3.20 12.04 -0.94
N THR A 93 -2.52 13.04 -1.50
CA THR A 93 -3.15 14.23 -2.05
C THR A 93 -3.81 13.97 -3.41
N ALA A 94 -3.46 12.86 -4.08
CA ALA A 94 -4.05 12.45 -5.35
C ALA A 94 -5.50 11.94 -5.18
N ASN A 95 -6.31 12.03 -6.24
CA ASN A 95 -7.72 11.67 -6.22
C ASN A 95 -7.94 10.14 -6.37
N MET A 96 -7.22 9.35 -5.58
CA MET A 96 -7.23 7.89 -5.72
C MET A 96 -8.47 7.21 -5.12
N GLY A 97 -9.22 7.90 -4.26
CA GLY A 97 -10.28 7.27 -3.46
C GLY A 97 -9.73 6.26 -2.46
N GLY A 98 -10.57 5.32 -2.03
CA GLY A 98 -10.13 4.21 -1.19
C GLY A 98 -9.44 3.12 -2.02
N THR A 99 -8.16 2.87 -1.75
CA THR A 99 -7.31 1.99 -2.55
C THR A 99 -6.65 0.92 -1.68
N LEU A 100 -6.57 -0.30 -2.20
CA LEU A 100 -5.78 -1.39 -1.60
C LEU A 100 -4.48 -1.57 -2.39
N ILE A 101 -3.36 -1.78 -1.68
CA ILE A 101 -2.05 -1.96 -2.31
C ILE A 101 -1.52 -3.37 -1.98
N LEU A 102 -1.27 -4.15 -3.02
CA LEU A 102 -0.66 -5.48 -2.94
C LEU A 102 0.79 -5.45 -3.43
N GLU A 103 1.66 -6.23 -2.77
CA GLU A 103 3.09 -6.34 -3.12
C GLU A 103 3.44 -7.70 -3.75
N ASN A 104 2.52 -8.67 -3.73
CA ASN A 104 2.72 -10.02 -4.21
C ASN A 104 1.51 -10.51 -4.98
N SER A 105 1.69 -10.85 -6.26
CA SER A 105 0.58 -11.33 -7.10
C SER A 105 0.19 -12.78 -6.86
N ARG A 106 0.88 -13.47 -5.93
CA ARG A 106 0.73 -14.91 -5.64
C ARG A 106 0.27 -15.17 -4.20
N ASP A 107 -0.19 -14.14 -3.51
CA ASP A 107 -0.68 -14.27 -2.15
C ASP A 107 -2.21 -14.41 -2.18
N ASP A 108 -2.68 -15.66 -2.27
CA ASP A 108 -4.11 -16.00 -2.34
C ASP A 108 -4.90 -15.37 -1.19
N PHE A 109 -4.31 -15.30 0.02
CA PHE A 109 -4.97 -14.74 1.19
C PHE A 109 -5.28 -13.25 1.03
N THR A 110 -4.32 -12.45 0.58
CA THR A 110 -4.53 -11.01 0.38
C THR A 110 -5.37 -10.70 -0.86
N ILE A 111 -5.30 -11.52 -1.90
CA ILE A 111 -6.18 -11.41 -3.07
C ILE A 111 -7.64 -11.69 -2.67
N GLN A 112 -7.89 -12.75 -1.90
CA GLN A 112 -9.23 -13.07 -1.36
C GLN A 112 -9.75 -11.98 -0.42
N MET A 113 -8.87 -11.41 0.41
CA MET A 113 -9.20 -10.26 1.25
C MET A 113 -9.61 -9.04 0.42
N CYS A 114 -8.84 -8.70 -0.62
CA CYS A 114 -9.19 -7.63 -1.55
C CYS A 114 -10.54 -7.89 -2.22
N HIS A 115 -10.80 -9.12 -2.68
CA HIS A 115 -12.08 -9.52 -3.25
C HIS A 115 -13.24 -9.30 -2.27
N TYR A 116 -13.08 -9.76 -1.02
CA TYR A 116 -14.07 -9.58 0.03
C TYR A 116 -14.36 -8.10 0.33
N ILE A 117 -13.31 -7.28 0.51
CA ILE A 117 -13.45 -5.84 0.81
C ILE A 117 -14.17 -5.12 -0.34
N LYS A 118 -13.80 -5.40 -1.60
CA LYS A 118 -14.45 -4.82 -2.79
C LYS A 118 -15.93 -5.14 -2.84
N ASN A 119 -16.29 -6.40 -2.59
CA ASN A 119 -17.69 -6.83 -2.60
C ASN A 119 -18.49 -6.20 -1.46
N ALA A 120 -17.89 -6.06 -0.27
CA ALA A 120 -18.54 -5.46 0.89
C ALA A 120 -18.81 -3.96 0.72
N LEU A 121 -17.96 -3.26 -0.04
CA LEU A 121 -18.07 -1.81 -0.31
C LEU A 121 -18.83 -1.48 -1.60
N ALA A 122 -19.23 -2.47 -2.39
CA ALA A 122 -19.97 -2.24 -3.63
C ALA A 122 -21.29 -1.48 -3.35
N PRO A 123 -21.70 -0.53 -4.22
CA PRO A 123 -21.13 -0.22 -5.54
C PRO A 123 -19.95 0.77 -5.53
N GLU A 124 -19.45 1.18 -4.36
CA GLU A 124 -18.34 2.14 -4.29
C GLU A 124 -17.03 1.49 -4.77
N PRO A 125 -16.28 2.10 -5.69
CA PRO A 125 -15.06 1.51 -6.21
C PRO A 125 -13.94 1.49 -5.16
N VAL A 126 -13.27 0.34 -5.05
CA VAL A 126 -12.01 0.17 -4.32
C VAL A 126 -10.99 -0.45 -5.27
N PRO A 127 -10.24 0.36 -6.03
CA PRO A 127 -9.18 -0.13 -6.90
C PRO A 127 -8.09 -0.84 -6.10
N VAL A 128 -7.42 -1.78 -6.76
CA VAL A 128 -6.30 -2.54 -6.21
C VAL A 128 -5.07 -2.21 -7.03
N LEU A 129 -4.05 -1.63 -6.39
CA LEU A 129 -2.77 -1.33 -7.00
C LEU A 129 -1.79 -2.48 -6.69
N LEU A 130 -1.23 -3.08 -7.72
CA LEU A 130 -0.21 -4.11 -7.61
C LEU A 130 1.18 -3.47 -7.82
N ILE A 131 1.94 -3.36 -6.74
CA ILE A 131 3.33 -2.90 -6.73
C ILE A 131 4.24 -4.12 -6.63
N GLU A 132 4.35 -4.84 -7.75
CA GLU A 132 5.22 -6.01 -7.84
C GLU A 132 6.44 -5.69 -8.69
N HIS A 133 7.56 -5.39 -8.03
CA HIS A 133 8.84 -5.22 -8.71
C HIS A 133 9.92 -6.10 -8.07
N PRO A 134 10.71 -6.87 -8.85
CA PRO A 134 11.72 -7.80 -8.32
C PRO A 134 12.71 -7.15 -7.35
N ASN A 135 12.98 -5.86 -7.53
CA ASN A 135 13.95 -5.09 -6.73
C ASN A 135 13.32 -4.15 -5.69
N LEU A 136 11.99 -3.95 -5.66
CA LEU A 136 11.32 -3.04 -4.69
C LEU A 136 10.56 -3.79 -3.59
N LYS A 137 10.44 -5.13 -3.66
CA LYS A 137 9.73 -5.98 -2.69
C LYS A 137 10.26 -5.91 -1.25
N TYR A 138 11.35 -5.20 -0.99
CA TYR A 138 12.11 -5.36 0.25
C TYR A 138 12.04 -4.17 1.21
N ALA A 139 11.40 -3.07 0.80
CA ALA A 139 11.55 -1.77 1.44
C ALA A 139 10.19 -1.12 1.78
N THR A 140 9.28 -1.81 2.48
CA THR A 140 8.11 -1.15 3.08
C THR A 140 7.94 -1.59 4.52
N THR A 141 7.34 -0.74 5.37
CA THR A 141 7.11 -1.08 6.78
C THR A 141 6.23 -2.33 6.93
N ARG A 142 5.19 -2.47 6.09
CA ARG A 142 4.32 -3.64 6.07
C ARG A 142 5.00 -4.93 5.63
N SER A 143 6.05 -4.86 4.79
CA SER A 143 6.74 -6.05 4.26
C SER A 143 7.44 -6.91 5.33
N VAL A 144 7.44 -6.47 6.59
CA VAL A 144 7.84 -7.31 7.73
C VAL A 144 6.86 -8.47 7.95
N ALA A 145 5.57 -8.29 7.66
CA ALA A 145 4.55 -9.32 7.80
C ALA A 145 4.53 -10.30 6.64
N LYS A 146 3.94 -11.49 6.88
CA LYS A 146 3.74 -12.54 5.88
C LYS A 146 2.76 -12.09 4.78
N HIS A 147 1.70 -11.39 5.17
CA HIS A 147 0.64 -10.86 4.32
C HIS A 147 0.56 -9.33 4.45
N PRO A 148 1.41 -8.55 3.75
CA PRO A 148 1.38 -7.10 3.80
C PRO A 148 0.23 -6.51 2.98
N VAL A 149 -0.57 -5.61 3.56
CA VAL A 149 -1.61 -4.87 2.83
C VAL A 149 -1.46 -3.37 3.09
N GLY A 150 -1.32 -2.59 2.01
CA GLY A 150 -1.42 -1.14 2.10
C GLY A 150 -2.87 -0.68 1.95
N VAL A 151 -3.31 0.25 2.80
CA VAL A 151 -4.60 0.95 2.65
C VAL A 151 -4.29 2.42 2.41
N GLU A 152 -4.62 2.90 1.22
CA GLU A 152 -4.38 4.27 0.77
C GLU A 152 -5.72 4.97 0.61
N VAL A 153 -5.87 6.18 1.14
CA VAL A 153 -7.12 6.94 1.01
C VAL A 153 -6.83 8.41 0.74
N GLY A 154 -7.26 8.87 -0.44
CA GLY A 154 -7.20 10.26 -0.86
C GLY A 154 -8.44 10.70 -1.64
N PRO A 155 -8.56 11.98 -2.01
CA PRO A 155 -7.56 13.03 -1.79
C PRO A 155 -7.67 13.65 -0.39
N GLN A 156 -6.53 13.78 0.30
CA GLN A 156 -6.45 14.52 1.57
C GLN A 156 -5.15 15.34 1.62
N PRO A 157 -5.23 16.68 1.83
CA PRO A 157 -4.04 17.48 2.07
C PRO A 157 -3.26 16.97 3.28
N GLN A 158 -1.93 16.99 3.17
CA GLN A 158 -1.06 16.61 4.28
C GLN A 158 -1.31 17.51 5.49
N GLY A 159 -1.36 16.93 6.68
CA GLY A 159 -1.63 17.67 7.94
C GLY A 159 -3.09 18.05 8.15
N VAL A 160 -4.01 17.66 7.26
CA VAL A 160 -5.45 17.85 7.41
C VAL A 160 -6.12 16.53 7.72
N VAL A 161 -7.10 16.54 8.62
CA VAL A 161 -7.95 15.38 8.94
C VAL A 161 -9.35 15.65 8.45
N ARG A 162 -9.82 14.85 7.49
CA ARG A 162 -11.19 14.91 6.99
C ARG A 162 -12.02 13.73 7.52
N ALA A 163 -13.26 14.00 7.89
CA ALA A 163 -14.15 13.00 8.46
C ALA A 163 -14.52 11.88 7.47
N ASP A 164 -14.75 12.23 6.20
CA ASP A 164 -15.06 11.28 5.12
C ASP A 164 -13.89 10.34 4.82
N ILE A 165 -12.67 10.85 4.75
CA ILE A 165 -11.44 10.06 4.56
C ILE A 165 -11.22 9.10 5.73
N LEU A 166 -11.42 9.58 6.97
CA LEU A 166 -11.30 8.74 8.16
C LEU A 166 -12.35 7.62 8.16
N ASP A 167 -13.60 7.93 7.84
CA ASP A 167 -14.68 6.95 7.79
C ASP A 167 -14.44 5.89 6.70
N LYS A 168 -14.01 6.33 5.51
CA LYS A 168 -13.64 5.43 4.41
C LYS A 168 -12.51 4.48 4.79
N MET A 169 -11.43 5.00 5.38
CA MET A 169 -10.30 4.19 5.86
C MET A 169 -10.73 3.18 6.93
N ARG A 170 -11.52 3.62 7.91
CA ARG A 170 -12.05 2.73 8.97
C ARG A 170 -12.93 1.63 8.39
N THR A 171 -13.74 1.94 7.40
CA THR A 171 -14.65 0.97 6.78
C THR A 171 -13.88 -0.09 5.97
N ILE A 172 -12.87 0.32 5.20
CA ILE A 172 -11.98 -0.62 4.49
C ILE A 172 -11.30 -1.57 5.48
N VAL A 173 -10.69 -1.01 6.52
CA VAL A 173 -10.02 -1.75 7.58
C VAL A 173 -10.98 -2.71 8.28
N LYS A 174 -12.19 -2.25 8.64
CA LYS A 174 -13.21 -3.08 9.29
C LYS A 174 -13.51 -4.32 8.45
N HIS A 175 -13.74 -4.16 7.14
CA HIS A 175 -14.02 -5.31 6.28
C HIS A 175 -12.81 -6.24 6.09
N GLY A 176 -11.59 -5.71 6.11
CA GLY A 176 -10.38 -6.53 6.17
C GLY A 176 -10.31 -7.37 7.45
N LEU A 177 -10.68 -6.80 8.60
CA LEU A 177 -10.75 -7.53 9.87
C LEU A 177 -11.91 -8.54 9.90
N ASP A 178 -13.08 -8.19 9.36
CA ASP A 178 -14.22 -9.10 9.22
C ASP A 178 -13.82 -10.32 8.38
N PHE A 179 -13.07 -10.13 7.28
CA PHE A 179 -12.53 -11.22 6.48
C PHE A 179 -11.62 -12.15 7.28
N VAL A 180 -10.67 -11.60 8.03
CA VAL A 180 -9.76 -12.39 8.89
C VAL A 180 -10.54 -13.18 9.93
N HIS A 181 -11.53 -12.55 10.56
CA HIS A 181 -12.38 -13.21 11.53
C HIS A 181 -13.14 -14.39 10.92
N LEU A 182 -13.80 -14.18 9.78
CA LEU A 182 -14.54 -15.22 9.07
C LEU A 182 -13.63 -16.38 8.63
N PHE A 183 -12.45 -16.06 8.09
CA PHE A 183 -11.44 -17.06 7.74
C PHE A 183 -11.06 -17.92 8.95
N ASN A 184 -10.81 -17.28 10.10
CA ASN A 184 -10.46 -17.97 11.34
C ASN A 184 -11.60 -18.82 11.92
N GLU A 185 -12.86 -18.43 11.71
CA GLU A 185 -14.04 -19.23 12.05
C GLU A 185 -14.24 -20.44 11.13
N GLY A 186 -13.39 -20.61 10.12
CA GLY A 186 -13.46 -21.72 9.17
C GLY A 186 -14.36 -21.47 7.98
N LYS A 187 -14.76 -20.21 7.72
CA LYS A 187 -15.44 -19.87 6.47
C LYS A 187 -14.51 -20.18 5.31
N GLU A 188 -15.02 -20.94 4.36
CA GLU A 188 -14.33 -21.22 3.11
C GLU A 188 -14.54 -20.08 2.12
N PHE A 189 -13.48 -19.73 1.40
CA PHE A 189 -13.51 -18.73 0.34
C PHE A 189 -13.18 -19.45 -0.99
N PRO A 190 -14.16 -19.60 -1.90
CA PRO A 190 -13.94 -20.26 -3.18
C PRO A 190 -13.00 -19.43 -4.08
N PRO A 191 -12.46 -20.02 -5.16
CA PRO A 191 -11.59 -19.30 -6.08
C PRO A 191 -12.25 -18.03 -6.60
N CYS A 192 -11.46 -16.97 -6.73
CA CYS A 192 -11.94 -15.66 -7.14
C CYS A 192 -11.00 -14.99 -8.14
N THR A 193 -11.51 -14.00 -8.87
CA THR A 193 -10.74 -13.14 -9.76
C THR A 193 -10.98 -11.68 -9.39
N ILE A 194 -9.92 -10.87 -9.39
CA ILE A 194 -9.99 -9.42 -9.21
C ILE A 194 -9.24 -8.68 -10.31
N GLU A 195 -9.81 -7.59 -10.79
CA GLU A 195 -9.09 -6.60 -11.61
C GLU A 195 -8.16 -5.79 -10.71
N VAL A 196 -6.89 -5.67 -11.13
CA VAL A 196 -5.85 -4.87 -10.48
C VAL A 196 -5.16 -3.96 -11.49
N TYR A 197 -4.55 -2.90 -10.98
CA TYR A 197 -3.71 -1.97 -11.73
C TYR A 197 -2.25 -2.27 -11.38
N LYS A 198 -1.51 -2.87 -12.30
CA LYS A 198 -0.09 -3.20 -12.10
C LYS A 198 0.78 -2.03 -12.52
N ILE A 199 1.70 -1.63 -11.64
CA ILE A 199 2.69 -0.58 -11.92
C ILE A 199 3.54 -0.92 -13.17
N MET A 200 3.70 0.05 -14.06
CA MET A 200 4.63 -0.02 -15.19
C MET A 200 5.86 0.83 -14.94
N GLU A 201 5.64 2.14 -14.83
CA GLU A 201 6.69 3.14 -14.79
C GLU A 201 6.23 4.40 -14.05
N LYS A 202 7.21 5.17 -13.58
CA LYS A 202 7.01 6.47 -12.97
C LYS A 202 7.26 7.53 -14.02
N VAL A 203 6.39 8.53 -14.12
CA VAL A 203 6.57 9.67 -15.01
C VAL A 203 6.95 10.88 -14.16
N ASP A 204 8.11 11.49 -14.42
CA ASP A 204 8.51 12.74 -13.76
C ASP A 204 7.78 13.94 -14.39
N TYR A 205 7.78 15.04 -13.67
CA TYR A 205 7.48 16.35 -14.23
C TYR A 205 8.49 16.72 -15.33
N PRO A 206 8.06 17.41 -16.40
CA PRO A 206 9.00 18.09 -17.29
C PRO A 206 9.86 19.08 -16.52
N ARG A 207 11.18 18.98 -16.68
CA ARG A 207 12.17 19.82 -15.99
C ARG A 207 13.11 20.51 -16.96
N ASN A 208 13.61 21.68 -16.56
CA ASN A 208 14.67 22.37 -17.29
C ASN A 208 16.06 21.81 -16.95
N LYS A 209 17.10 22.45 -17.50
CA LYS A 209 18.51 22.08 -17.28
C LYS A 209 18.99 22.25 -15.82
N ASN A 210 18.27 23.02 -15.01
CA ASN A 210 18.55 23.24 -13.59
C ASN A 210 17.75 22.28 -12.68
N ASP A 211 17.07 21.28 -13.26
CA ASP A 211 16.20 20.32 -12.55
C ASP A 211 14.92 20.93 -11.94
N GLU A 212 14.55 22.14 -12.38
CA GLU A 212 13.34 22.83 -11.96
C GLU A 212 12.14 22.38 -12.81
N VAL A 213 10.98 22.18 -12.18
CA VAL A 213 9.73 21.83 -12.86
C VAL A 213 9.26 22.99 -13.74
N ILE A 214 8.99 22.71 -15.02
CA ILE A 214 8.56 23.73 -16.01
C ILE A 214 7.13 23.56 -16.52
N ALA A 215 6.46 22.47 -16.13
CA ALA A 215 5.08 22.20 -16.50
C ALA A 215 4.33 21.59 -15.31
N ILE A 216 3.05 21.93 -15.20
CA ILE A 216 2.13 21.36 -14.20
C ILE A 216 1.32 20.23 -14.81
N ILE A 217 0.66 19.42 -13.98
CA ILE A 217 -0.35 18.47 -14.46
C ILE A 217 -1.42 19.21 -15.26
N HIS A 218 -1.74 18.69 -16.45
CA HIS A 218 -2.75 19.28 -17.30
C HIS A 218 -4.14 19.18 -16.63
N PRO A 219 -5.01 20.20 -16.72
CA PRO A 219 -6.32 20.19 -16.04
C PRO A 219 -7.21 19.00 -16.40
N ASN A 220 -7.11 18.47 -17.62
CA ASN A 220 -7.85 17.28 -18.04
C ASN A 220 -7.31 15.97 -17.43
N LEU A 221 -6.09 15.96 -16.92
CA LEU A 221 -5.49 14.81 -16.22
C LEU A 221 -5.63 14.95 -14.70
N GLN A 222 -5.65 16.18 -14.18
CA GLN A 222 -5.80 16.44 -12.75
C GLN A 222 -7.04 15.73 -12.20
N ASP A 223 -6.86 15.02 -11.08
CA ASP A 223 -7.88 14.25 -10.38
C ASP A 223 -8.51 13.09 -11.19
N GLN A 224 -7.95 12.73 -12.35
CA GLN A 224 -8.40 11.61 -13.18
C GLN A 224 -7.65 10.30 -12.91
N ASP A 225 -7.26 10.04 -11.65
CA ASP A 225 -6.67 8.76 -11.27
C ASP A 225 -7.58 7.60 -11.73
N TRP A 226 -6.97 6.50 -12.18
CA TRP A 226 -7.63 5.30 -12.71
C TRP A 226 -8.34 5.45 -14.06
N GLN A 227 -8.45 6.66 -14.62
CA GLN A 227 -9.06 6.86 -15.93
C GLN A 227 -8.08 6.47 -17.04
N PRO A 228 -8.55 5.96 -18.20
CA PRO A 228 -7.67 5.64 -19.31
C PRO A 228 -7.03 6.90 -19.91
N VAL A 229 -5.73 6.83 -20.19
CA VAL A 229 -4.97 7.80 -20.95
C VAL A 229 -4.44 7.13 -22.21
N ASN A 230 -4.75 7.70 -23.37
CA ASN A 230 -4.37 7.21 -24.69
C ASN A 230 -3.29 8.08 -25.32
N ASN A 231 -2.69 7.58 -26.39
CA ASN A 231 -1.72 8.35 -27.17
C ASN A 231 -2.34 9.67 -27.66
N GLY A 232 -1.64 10.79 -27.42
CA GLY A 232 -2.11 12.13 -27.75
C GLY A 232 -2.93 12.83 -26.67
N ASP A 233 -3.35 12.14 -25.60
CA ASP A 233 -4.07 12.79 -24.49
C ASP A 233 -3.14 13.76 -23.72
N PRO A 234 -3.64 14.90 -23.22
CA PRO A 234 -2.80 15.93 -22.61
C PRO A 234 -2.36 15.55 -21.18
N LEU A 235 -1.05 15.55 -20.93
CA LEU A 235 -0.47 15.18 -19.63
C LEU A 235 -0.03 16.39 -18.80
N PHE A 236 0.70 17.31 -19.43
CA PHE A 236 1.25 18.49 -18.77
C PHE A 236 0.92 19.78 -19.52
N LEU A 237 0.96 20.89 -18.80
CA LEU A 237 0.76 22.24 -19.32
C LEU A 237 1.91 23.14 -18.84
N THR A 238 2.67 23.73 -19.77
CA THR A 238 3.69 24.72 -19.42
C THR A 238 3.05 26.06 -19.06
N LEU A 239 3.78 26.94 -18.37
CA LEU A 239 3.30 28.29 -18.06
C LEU A 239 3.04 29.15 -19.31
N ASP A 240 3.72 28.84 -20.42
CA ASP A 240 3.55 29.50 -21.71
C ASP A 240 2.35 28.94 -22.51
N GLY A 241 1.62 27.96 -21.95
CA GLY A 241 0.42 27.36 -22.54
C GLY A 241 0.68 26.20 -23.50
N GLU A 242 1.91 25.68 -23.55
CA GLU A 242 2.23 24.49 -24.35
C GLU A 242 1.72 23.23 -23.66
N VAL A 243 1.01 22.38 -24.43
CA VAL A 243 0.50 21.10 -23.96
C VAL A 243 1.49 20.00 -24.32
N ILE A 244 1.91 19.23 -23.31
CA ILE A 244 2.74 18.05 -23.49
C ILE A 244 1.82 16.83 -23.40
N ALA A 245 1.66 16.13 -24.53
CA ALA A 245 0.77 14.98 -24.65
C ALA A 245 1.46 13.65 -24.32
N HIS A 246 0.67 12.63 -24.01
CA HIS A 246 1.14 11.26 -23.87
C HIS A 246 1.66 10.73 -25.21
N GLN A 247 2.85 10.15 -25.21
CA GLN A 247 3.51 9.56 -26.37
C GLN A 247 3.83 8.09 -26.05
N GLY A 248 2.78 7.27 -25.94
CA GLY A 248 2.91 5.85 -25.59
C GLY A 248 2.16 4.95 -26.55
N ASP A 249 2.59 3.70 -26.62
CA ASP A 249 2.07 2.71 -27.58
C ASP A 249 0.80 1.98 -27.09
N CYS A 250 0.40 2.20 -25.84
CA CYS A 250 -0.77 1.53 -25.24
C CYS A 250 -1.53 2.46 -24.28
N THR A 251 -2.79 2.15 -24.03
CA THR A 251 -3.59 2.84 -23.01
C THR A 251 -3.07 2.52 -21.62
N VAL A 252 -2.77 3.55 -20.84
CA VAL A 252 -2.34 3.45 -19.45
C VAL A 252 -3.38 4.03 -18.50
N TYR A 253 -3.27 3.67 -17.22
CA TYR A 253 -4.16 4.16 -16.17
C TYR A 253 -3.30 4.84 -15.09
N PRO A 254 -3.12 6.17 -15.14
CA PRO A 254 -2.28 6.89 -14.19
C PRO A 254 -2.86 6.85 -12.77
N THR A 255 -1.96 6.84 -11.80
CA THR A 255 -2.26 6.82 -10.36
C THR A 255 -1.28 7.73 -9.62
N PHE A 256 -1.65 8.13 -8.39
CA PHE A 256 -0.89 9.11 -7.61
C PHE A 256 -0.66 10.41 -8.39
N ILE A 257 -1.66 10.85 -9.15
CA ILE A 257 -1.56 12.06 -9.95
C ILE A 257 -1.40 13.24 -9.01
N ASN A 258 -0.30 13.97 -9.17
CA ASN A 258 0.00 15.17 -8.40
C ASN A 258 0.13 14.93 -6.88
N GLU A 259 0.74 13.80 -6.48
CA GLU A 259 1.06 13.55 -5.06
C GLU A 259 2.14 14.53 -4.57
N ALA A 260 1.81 15.30 -3.53
CA ALA A 260 2.71 16.30 -2.97
C ALA A 260 4.05 15.71 -2.52
N ALA A 261 4.04 14.51 -1.92
CA ALA A 261 5.25 13.84 -1.47
C ALA A 261 6.17 13.35 -2.59
N TYR A 262 5.70 13.33 -3.84
CA TYR A 262 6.41 12.70 -4.96
C TYR A 262 7.14 13.70 -5.87
N TYR A 263 7.00 15.00 -5.61
CA TYR A 263 7.78 16.04 -6.29
C TYR A 263 9.29 15.84 -6.14
N GLU A 264 9.77 15.53 -4.92
CA GLU A 264 11.19 15.26 -4.68
C GLU A 264 11.64 13.89 -5.21
N LYS A 265 10.68 12.96 -5.37
CA LYS A 265 10.92 11.62 -5.94
C LYS A 265 10.92 11.61 -7.46
N LYS A 266 10.80 12.78 -8.09
CA LYS A 266 10.72 12.92 -9.55
C LYS A 266 9.59 12.09 -10.16
N GLN A 267 8.40 12.20 -9.55
CA GLN A 267 7.24 11.39 -9.92
C GLN A 267 5.98 12.26 -9.86
N ALA A 268 5.50 12.65 -11.04
CA ALA A 268 4.24 13.36 -11.23
C ALA A 268 3.02 12.43 -11.12
N PHE A 269 3.16 11.22 -11.65
CA PHE A 269 2.20 10.12 -11.55
C PHE A 269 2.88 8.79 -11.88
N VAL A 270 2.15 7.70 -11.70
CA VAL A 270 2.60 6.34 -12.02
C VAL A 270 1.68 5.74 -13.06
N ASN A 271 2.24 5.33 -14.20
CA ASN A 271 1.50 4.59 -15.21
C ASN A 271 1.28 3.15 -14.75
N THR A 272 0.06 2.66 -14.96
CA THR A 272 -0.31 1.28 -14.67
C THR A 272 -1.03 0.65 -15.86
N VAL A 273 -1.07 -0.67 -15.87
CA VAL A 273 -1.91 -1.47 -16.78
C VAL A 273 -2.89 -2.30 -15.97
N LYS A 274 -4.10 -2.47 -16.51
CA LYS A 274 -5.07 -3.40 -15.96
C LYS A 274 -4.66 -4.84 -16.23
N MET A 275 -4.83 -5.69 -15.23
CA MET A 275 -4.74 -7.13 -15.37
C MET A 275 -5.63 -7.82 -14.35
N GLU A 276 -5.84 -9.12 -14.54
CA GLU A 276 -6.57 -9.94 -13.58
C GLU A 276 -5.60 -10.74 -12.71
N LEU A 277 -5.90 -10.80 -11.41
CA LEU A 277 -5.32 -11.76 -10.49
C LEU A 277 -6.37 -12.80 -10.12
N THR A 278 -5.95 -14.05 -10.07
CA THR A 278 -6.76 -15.17 -9.58
C THR A 278 -6.22 -15.59 -8.23
N ALA A 279 -7.12 -15.95 -7.33
CA ALA A 279 -6.78 -16.63 -6.09
C ALA A 279 -7.45 -18.00 -6.03
N GLU A 280 -6.72 -18.96 -5.52
CA GLU A 280 -7.23 -20.30 -5.26
C GLU A 280 -8.22 -20.31 -4.08
N HIS A 281 -8.87 -21.47 -3.89
CA HIS A 281 -9.68 -21.72 -2.71
C HIS A 281 -8.83 -21.62 -1.44
N ILE A 282 -9.33 -20.91 -0.42
CA ILE A 282 -8.68 -20.86 0.90
C ILE A 282 -9.66 -21.21 2.01
N ARG A 283 -9.13 -21.85 3.05
CA ARG A 283 -9.82 -22.13 4.31
C ARG A 283 -8.81 -22.20 5.45
N SER A 284 -9.26 -21.91 6.67
CA SER A 284 -8.42 -22.12 7.86
C SER A 284 -8.21 -23.62 8.12
N SER A 285 -6.98 -23.99 8.47
CA SER A 285 -6.60 -25.37 8.83
C SER A 285 -7.08 -25.80 10.22
N VAL A 286 -7.69 -24.91 11.00
CA VAL A 286 -8.07 -25.14 12.41
C VAL A 286 -9.30 -26.06 12.57
N VAL A 287 -10.10 -26.26 11.52
CA VAL A 287 -11.38 -27.01 11.61
C VAL A 287 -11.21 -28.53 11.61
N ASP A 288 -10.07 -29.07 11.18
CA ASP A 288 -9.85 -30.52 11.02
C ASP A 288 -9.66 -31.30 12.36
N HIS A 289 -9.87 -30.68 13.52
CA HIS A 289 -9.63 -31.30 14.84
C HIS A 289 -10.86 -31.48 15.74
N ASN A 290 -12.08 -31.18 15.27
CA ASN A 290 -13.32 -31.46 16.03
C ASN A 290 -14.12 -32.69 15.55
N THR A 291 -13.55 -33.49 14.65
CA THR A 291 -14.13 -34.78 14.24
C THR A 291 -13.09 -35.89 14.30
N SER A 292 -12.83 -36.39 15.51
CA SER A 292 -12.56 -37.81 15.83
C SER A 292 -12.29 -37.96 17.33
#